data_AF-A0A1V5IJZ4-F1
#
_entry.id   AF-A0A1V5IJZ4-F1
#
_cell.length_a   1.000
_cell.length_b   1.000
_cell.length_c   1.000
_cell.angle_alpha   90.00
_cell.angle_beta   90.00
_cell.angle_gamma   90.00
#
_symmetry.space_group_name_H-M   'P 1'
#
loop_
_entity.id
_entity.type
_entity.pdbx_description
1 polymer ?
#
loop_
_entity_poly.entity_id
_entity_poly.type
_entity_poly.pdbx_seq_one_letter_code
_entity_poly.pdbx_strand_id
1 'polypeptide(L)'
;MVLIWIVYMIGILIGLFVIELFLVALFPGFEVPPQTLEKAPKSSGEALVTSSPPRKDVRFFVNGTALSAWLYIPEQRPGPLPCIIMGHGLGGTKDAGLEPYAIRFQEAGLAVFAFDYRYFGESEGTPRHLAWFITP
;
A
#
# COMPACT_ATOMS: atom_id res chain seq x y z
N MET A 1 -10.38 -46.26 3.54
CA MET A 1 -9.27 -46.03 2.58
C MET A 1 -9.14 -44.56 2.18
N VAL A 2 -10.19 -43.89 1.69
CA VAL A 2 -10.16 -42.46 1.28
C VAL A 2 -9.82 -41.49 2.42
N LEU A 3 -10.40 -41.66 3.61
CA LEU A 3 -10.15 -40.79 4.76
C LEU A 3 -8.67 -40.77 5.18
N ILE A 4 -7.99 -41.90 5.08
CA ILE A 4 -6.56 -42.03 5.42
C ILE A 4 -5.72 -41.19 4.46
N TRP A 5 -6.01 -41.23 3.16
CA TRP A 5 -5.32 -40.40 2.16
C TRP A 5 -5.55 -38.90 2.36
N ILE A 6 -6.75 -38.50 2.75
CA ILE A 6 -7.06 -37.09 3.07
C ILE A 6 -6.21 -36.62 4.25
N VAL A 7 -6.12 -37.42 5.31
CA VAL A 7 -5.29 -37.09 6.50
C VAL A 7 -3.82 -36.96 6.13
N TYR A 8 -3.28 -37.85 5.29
CA TYR A 8 -1.90 -37.74 4.80
C TYR A 8 -1.67 -36.48 3.97
N MET A 9 -2.58 -36.14 3.06
CA MET A 9 -2.47 -34.93 2.24
C MET A 9 -2.49 -33.66 3.10
N ILE A 10 -3.38 -33.59 4.09
CA ILE A 10 -3.43 -32.47 5.04
C ILE A 10 -2.13 -32.39 5.84
N GLY A 11 -1.62 -33.52 6.33
CA GLY A 11 -0.36 -33.58 7.06
C GLY A 11 0.84 -33.09 6.24
N ILE A 12 0.91 -33.47 4.95
CA ILE A 12 1.95 -32.99 4.02
C ILE A 12 1.84 -31.48 3.81
N LEU A 13 0.63 -30.96 3.57
CA LEU A 13 0.42 -29.52 3.37
C LEU A 13 0.82 -28.71 4.61
N ILE A 14 0.41 -29.17 5.80
CA ILE A 14 0.79 -28.55 7.07
C ILE A 14 2.31 -28.61 7.25
N GLY A 15 2.94 -29.76 6.99
CA GLY A 15 4.39 -29.93 7.09
C GLY A 15 5.16 -28.98 6.16
N LEU A 16 4.73 -28.88 4.90
CA LEU A 16 5.34 -27.96 3.93
C LEU A 16 5.20 -26.49 4.36
N PHE A 17 4.03 -26.09 4.86
CA PHE A 17 3.80 -24.74 5.37
C PHE A 17 4.68 -24.43 6.59
N VAL A 18 4.80 -25.38 7.53
CA VAL A 18 5.68 -25.22 8.70
C VAL A 18 7.15 -25.11 8.28
N ILE A 19 7.58 -25.91 7.31
CA ILE A 19 8.95 -25.84 6.76
C ILE A 19 9.20 -24.48 6.10
N GLU A 20 8.26 -23.98 5.30
CA GLU A 20 8.36 -22.65 4.69
C GLU A 20 8.49 -21.55 5.75
N LEU A 21 7.62 -21.55 6.76
CA LEU A 21 7.70 -20.59 7.86
C LEU A 21 9.04 -20.67 8.60
N PHE A 22 9.57 -21.88 8.83
CA PHE A 22 10.86 -22.08 9.47
C PHE A 22 12.03 -21.58 8.60
N LEU A 23 11.97 -21.80 7.28
CA LEU A 23 12.94 -21.28 6.33
C LEU A 23 12.94 -19.74 6.30
N VAL A 24 11.75 -19.13 6.26
CA VAL A 24 11.59 -17.67 6.33
C VAL A 24 12.12 -17.10 7.65
N ALA A 25 11.88 -17.79 8.76
CA ALA A 25 12.32 -17.36 10.09
C ALA A 25 13.84 -17.49 10.30
N LEU A 26 14.47 -18.56 9.79
CA LEU A 26 15.90 -18.84 10.02
C LEU A 26 16.84 -18.25 8.97
N PHE A 27 16.34 -17.96 7.78
CA PHE A 27 17.12 -17.36 6.71
C PHE A 27 16.47 -16.03 6.32
N PRO A 28 16.71 -14.94 7.07
CA PRO A 28 16.30 -13.60 6.65
C PRO A 28 17.20 -13.17 5.48
N GLY A 29 16.99 -13.78 4.31
CA GLY A 29 17.85 -13.65 3.13
C GLY A 29 17.69 -12.34 2.36
N PHE A 30 16.84 -11.44 2.84
CA PHE A 30 16.52 -10.19 2.16
C PHE A 30 16.45 -9.05 3.17
N GLU A 31 17.61 -8.56 3.58
CA GLU A 31 17.68 -7.24 4.20
C GLU A 31 17.83 -6.21 3.08
N VAL A 32 16.76 -5.45 2.83
CA VAL A 32 16.81 -4.35 1.87
C VAL A 32 17.65 -3.25 2.51
N PRO A 33 18.76 -2.81 1.87
CA PRO A 33 19.58 -1.72 2.41
C PRO A 33 18.70 -0.50 2.71
N PRO A 34 18.89 0.18 3.85
CA PRO A 34 18.11 1.37 4.19
C PRO A 34 18.08 2.36 3.02
N GLN A 35 16.89 2.56 2.46
CA GLN A 35 16.66 3.56 1.41
C GLN A 35 16.39 4.90 2.11
N THR A 36 17.46 5.63 2.41
CA THR A 36 17.34 6.93 3.06
C THR A 36 16.81 7.95 2.05
N LEU A 37 15.61 8.46 2.30
CA LEU A 37 15.14 9.67 1.64
C LEU A 37 15.83 10.85 2.32
N GLU A 38 16.62 11.62 1.58
CA GLU A 38 17.14 12.88 2.09
C GLU A 38 15.97 13.75 2.52
N LYS A 39 15.94 14.09 3.81
CA LYS A 39 14.92 14.99 4.31
C LYS A 39 15.10 16.34 3.63
N ALA A 40 14.01 16.86 3.10
CA ALA A 40 13.84 18.28 2.86
C ALA A 40 14.49 19.12 3.97
N PRO A 41 15.23 20.21 3.66
CA PRO A 41 15.71 21.13 4.67
C PRO A 41 14.53 21.55 5.53
N LYS A 42 14.57 21.22 6.82
CA LYS A 42 13.55 21.66 7.78
C LYS A 42 13.60 23.18 7.83
N SER A 43 12.48 23.85 7.55
CA SER A 43 12.37 25.28 7.87
C SER A 43 12.60 25.43 9.36
N SER A 44 13.56 26.28 9.72
CA SER A 44 14.01 26.54 11.08
C SER A 44 12.84 26.98 11.97
N GLY A 45 12.32 26.05 12.78
CA GLY A 45 11.18 26.28 13.66
C GLY A 45 10.77 24.98 14.34
N GLU A 46 11.36 24.71 15.48
CA GLU A 46 11.17 23.49 16.25
C GLU A 46 9.82 23.49 16.97
N ALA A 47 9.00 22.45 16.79
CA ALA A 47 7.90 22.13 17.69
C ALA A 47 7.77 20.61 17.87
N LEU A 48 7.74 20.22 19.15
CA LEU A 48 7.57 18.89 19.70
C LEU A 48 6.11 18.40 19.52
N VAL A 49 5.97 17.18 18.97
CA VAL A 49 4.80 16.27 18.93
C VAL A 49 3.57 16.74 18.13
N THR A 50 3.01 15.79 17.35
CA THR A 50 1.58 15.53 17.02
C THR A 50 1.16 15.59 15.53
N SER A 51 0.46 14.52 15.13
CA SER A 51 -0.28 14.28 13.87
C SER A 51 0.45 14.53 12.55
N SER A 52 0.67 13.46 11.76
CA SER A 52 0.86 13.61 10.31
C SER A 52 -0.20 14.57 9.77
N PRO A 53 0.15 15.56 8.92
CA PRO A 53 -0.81 16.53 8.44
C PRO A 53 -2.02 15.80 7.84
N PRO A 54 -3.25 16.27 8.08
CA PRO A 54 -4.44 15.50 7.78
C PRO A 54 -4.47 15.14 6.29
N ARG A 55 -4.47 13.82 6.04
CA ARG A 55 -4.81 13.23 4.76
C ARG A 55 -6.12 13.85 4.27
N LYS A 56 -6.19 14.20 2.99
CA LYS A 56 -7.43 14.62 2.34
C LYS A 56 -8.02 13.46 1.57
N ASP A 57 -9.24 13.08 1.90
CA ASP A 57 -10.01 12.16 1.06
C ASP A 57 -10.47 12.93 -0.17
N VAL A 58 -10.14 12.43 -1.36
CA VAL A 58 -10.44 13.08 -2.64
C VAL A 58 -11.11 12.09 -3.58
N ARG A 59 -11.98 12.62 -4.45
CA ARG A 59 -12.59 11.86 -5.54
C ARG A 59 -12.28 12.49 -6.88
N PHE A 60 -12.07 11.66 -7.87
CA PHE A 60 -11.79 12.07 -9.25
C PHE A 60 -12.50 11.14 -10.23
N PHE A 61 -12.82 11.65 -11.42
CA PHE A 61 -13.57 10.89 -12.42
C PHE A 61 -12.66 10.38 -13.54
N VAL A 62 -12.83 9.11 -13.91
CA VAL A 62 -12.18 8.50 -15.07
C VAL A 62 -13.25 7.82 -15.90
N ASN A 63 -13.51 8.35 -17.11
CA ASN A 63 -14.56 7.90 -18.02
C ASN A 63 -15.93 7.74 -17.34
N GLY A 64 -16.33 8.74 -16.55
CA GLY A 64 -17.61 8.76 -15.83
C GLY A 64 -17.67 7.92 -14.55
N THR A 65 -16.62 7.18 -14.20
CA THR A 65 -16.55 6.43 -12.93
C THR A 65 -15.83 7.25 -11.86
N ALA A 66 -16.42 7.43 -10.68
CA ALA A 66 -15.76 8.12 -9.57
C ALA A 66 -14.78 7.18 -8.86
N LEU A 67 -13.54 7.61 -8.70
CA LEU A 67 -12.48 6.87 -8.02
C LEU A 67 -12.12 7.59 -6.72
N SER A 68 -11.83 6.81 -5.68
CA SER A 68 -11.46 7.28 -4.34
C SER A 68 -9.94 7.30 -4.19
N ALA A 69 -9.42 8.39 -3.61
CA ALA A 69 -8.01 8.54 -3.30
C ALA A 69 -7.78 9.32 -2.00
N TRP A 70 -6.57 9.20 -1.51
CA TRP A 70 -6.00 9.94 -0.39
C TRP A 70 -4.88 10.83 -0.90
N LEU A 71 -4.95 12.11 -0.55
CA LEU A 71 -3.97 13.11 -0.91
C LEU A 71 -3.24 13.58 0.35
N TYR A 72 -1.94 13.35 0.37
CA TYR A 72 -1.01 13.82 1.41
C TYR A 72 -0.20 14.97 0.82
N ILE A 73 -0.26 16.13 1.47
CA ILE A 73 0.42 17.33 1.02
C ILE A 73 1.44 17.72 2.10
N PRO A 74 2.74 17.86 1.76
CA PRO A 74 3.74 18.32 2.71
C PRO A 74 3.48 19.77 3.12
N GLU A 75 4.06 20.19 4.25
CA GLU A 75 3.96 21.58 4.69
C GLU A 75 4.62 22.55 3.70
N GLN A 76 4.10 23.77 3.72
CA GLN A 76 4.15 24.80 2.69
C GLN A 76 5.54 24.96 2.03
N ARG A 77 5.63 24.59 0.75
CA ARG A 77 6.66 25.05 -0.18
C ARG A 77 6.03 25.87 -1.30
N PRO A 78 6.65 26.99 -1.72
CA PRO A 78 6.20 27.73 -2.89
C PRO A 78 6.40 26.90 -4.17
N GLY A 79 5.38 26.90 -5.03
CA GLY A 79 5.42 26.28 -6.37
C GLY A 79 4.92 24.83 -6.43
N PRO A 80 4.99 24.21 -7.63
CA PRO A 80 4.57 22.81 -7.83
C PRO A 80 5.39 21.85 -6.98
N LEU A 81 4.71 20.87 -6.37
CA LEU A 81 5.35 19.81 -5.60
C LEU A 81 5.57 18.57 -6.47
N PRO A 82 6.73 17.88 -6.37
CA PRO A 82 6.85 16.53 -6.90
C PRO A 82 5.82 15.62 -6.20
N CYS A 83 5.18 14.75 -6.99
CA CYS A 83 4.11 13.89 -6.50
C CYS A 83 4.38 12.41 -6.80
N ILE A 84 4.24 11.57 -5.78
CA ILE A 84 4.26 10.11 -5.90
C ILE A 84 2.82 9.61 -6.03
N ILE A 85 2.56 8.83 -7.07
CA ILE A 85 1.31 8.10 -7.22
C ILE A 85 1.50 6.70 -6.63
N MET A 86 0.65 6.31 -5.69
CA MET A 86 0.65 4.98 -5.07
C MET A 86 -0.59 4.19 -5.47
N GLY A 87 -0.38 2.98 -5.94
CA GLY A 87 -1.42 1.98 -6.17
C GLY A 87 -1.22 0.79 -5.26
N HIS A 88 -2.32 0.09 -4.94
CA HIS A 88 -2.27 -1.13 -4.15
C HIS A 88 -1.88 -2.35 -5.00
N GLY A 89 -1.44 -3.42 -4.35
CA GLY A 89 -1.17 -4.70 -5.01
C GLY A 89 -2.43 -5.40 -5.53
N LEU A 90 -2.22 -6.57 -6.13
CA LEU A 90 -3.29 -7.45 -6.59
C LEU A 90 -4.28 -7.75 -5.45
N GLY A 91 -5.57 -7.43 -5.65
CA GLY A 91 -6.62 -7.67 -4.67
C GLY A 91 -6.61 -6.75 -3.45
N GLY A 92 -5.67 -5.79 -3.37
CA GLY A 92 -5.60 -4.83 -2.29
C GLY A 92 -6.54 -3.64 -2.44
N THR A 93 -6.37 -2.69 -1.53
CA THR A 93 -7.04 -1.38 -1.47
C THR A 93 -6.05 -0.36 -0.88
N LYS A 94 -6.31 0.93 -1.01
CA LYS A 94 -5.40 2.00 -0.54
C LYS A 94 -5.16 1.97 0.98
N ASP A 95 -6.09 1.40 1.75
CA ASP A 95 -5.99 1.15 3.19
C ASP A 95 -5.24 -0.13 3.56
N ALA A 96 -4.83 -0.95 2.57
CA ALA A 96 -4.02 -2.15 2.77
C ALA A 96 -2.52 -1.85 2.92
N GLY A 97 -2.17 -0.94 3.85
CA GLY A 97 -0.78 -0.69 4.26
C GLY A 97 0.00 0.36 3.47
N LEU A 98 -0.65 1.16 2.60
CA LEU A 98 0.03 2.26 1.89
C LEU A 98 0.30 3.50 2.76
N GLU A 99 -0.54 3.76 3.75
CA GLU A 99 -0.48 4.99 4.55
C GLU A 99 0.88 5.24 5.25
N PRO A 100 1.53 4.25 5.88
CA PRO A 100 2.86 4.46 6.49
C PRO A 100 3.92 4.93 5.48
N TYR A 101 3.83 4.49 4.22
CA TYR A 101 4.74 4.94 3.17
C TYR A 101 4.40 6.36 2.73
N ALA A 102 3.11 6.66 2.55
CA ALA A 102 2.65 7.99 2.15
C ALA A 102 3.09 9.07 3.16
N ILE A 103 2.96 8.78 4.46
CA ILE A 103 3.42 9.68 5.53
C ILE A 103 4.93 9.92 5.43
N ARG A 104 5.75 8.88 5.21
CA ARG A 104 7.21 9.05 5.09
C ARG A 104 7.62 9.92 3.90
N PHE A 105 6.95 9.78 2.76
CA PHE A 105 7.23 10.63 1.60
C PHE A 105 6.72 12.06 1.80
N GLN A 106 5.58 12.24 2.46
CA GLN A 106 5.08 13.56 2.87
C GLN A 106 6.07 14.27 3.79
N GLU A 107 6.61 13.58 4.80
CA GLU A 107 7.65 14.11 5.69
C GLU A 107 8.96 14.43 4.96
N ALA A 108 9.24 13.75 3.84
CA ALA A 108 10.37 14.06 2.97
C ALA A 108 10.11 15.27 2.04
N GLY A 109 8.91 15.86 2.06
CA GLY A 109 8.54 17.03 1.26
C GLY A 109 7.95 16.69 -0.11
N LEU A 110 7.43 15.47 -0.30
CA LEU A 110 6.78 15.01 -1.52
C LEU A 110 5.26 14.95 -1.32
N ALA A 111 4.49 15.37 -2.32
CA ALA A 111 3.06 15.08 -2.32
C ALA A 111 2.84 13.59 -2.61
N VAL A 112 1.81 12.98 -2.03
CA VAL A 112 1.46 11.58 -2.29
C VAL A 112 -0.02 11.46 -2.63
N PHE A 113 -0.32 10.74 -3.70
CA PHE A 113 -1.66 10.43 -4.15
C PHE A 113 -1.83 8.90 -4.16
N ALA A 114 -2.49 8.36 -3.14
CA ALA A 114 -2.76 6.94 -3.01
C ALA A 114 -4.22 6.65 -3.37
N PHE A 115 -4.49 5.76 -4.33
CA PHE A 115 -5.85 5.57 -4.83
C PHE A 115 -6.27 4.11 -4.92
N ASP A 116 -7.58 3.87 -4.86
CA ASP A 116 -8.18 2.57 -5.15
C ASP A 116 -8.36 2.42 -6.67
N TYR A 117 -7.96 1.28 -7.23
CA TYR A 117 -8.28 0.97 -8.62
C TYR A 117 -9.80 0.94 -8.84
N ARG A 118 -10.21 1.16 -10.09
CA ARG A 118 -11.62 0.96 -10.48
C ARG A 118 -12.08 -0.42 -10.01
N TYR A 119 -13.31 -0.52 -9.51
CA TYR A 119 -13.91 -1.74 -8.96
C TYR A 119 -13.42 -2.19 -7.57
N PHE A 120 -12.41 -1.54 -6.99
CA PHE A 120 -11.85 -1.88 -5.67
C PHE A 120 -12.17 -0.82 -4.61
N GLY A 121 -12.10 -1.22 -3.34
CA GLY A 121 -12.20 -0.34 -2.18
C GLY A 121 -13.40 0.60 -2.25
N GLU A 122 -13.13 1.90 -2.12
CA GLU A 122 -14.12 2.96 -2.18
C GLU A 122 -14.27 3.57 -3.58
N SER A 123 -13.47 3.13 -4.56
CA SER A 123 -13.66 3.49 -5.97
C SER A 123 -14.90 2.80 -6.54
N GLU A 124 -15.65 3.50 -7.39
CA GLU A 124 -16.85 2.95 -8.04
C GLU A 124 -16.50 1.91 -9.12
N GLY A 125 -17.56 1.32 -9.69
CA GLY A 125 -17.50 0.36 -10.78
C GLY A 125 -18.14 -0.98 -10.40
N THR A 126 -18.68 -1.67 -11.41
CA THR A 126 -19.22 -3.03 -11.31
C THR A 126 -18.73 -3.90 -12.47
N PRO A 127 -18.55 -5.22 -12.27
CA PRO A 127 -18.63 -5.94 -11.01
C PRO A 127 -17.53 -5.52 -10.02
N ARG A 128 -17.77 -5.68 -8.71
CA ARG A 128 -16.76 -5.39 -7.67
C ARG A 128 -15.59 -6.36 -7.76
N HIS A 129 -14.40 -5.87 -7.41
CA HIS A 129 -13.14 -6.63 -7.43
C HIS A 129 -12.77 -7.19 -8.81
N LEU A 130 -13.21 -6.52 -9.88
CA LEU A 130 -12.90 -6.93 -11.24
C LEU A 130 -11.42 -6.72 -11.55
N ALA A 131 -10.78 -7.80 -11.97
CA ALA A 131 -9.37 -7.86 -12.26
C ALA A 131 -9.19 -8.45 -13.67
N TRP A 132 -8.82 -7.60 -14.64
CA TRP A 132 -8.95 -7.89 -16.08
C TRP A 132 -8.02 -9.00 -16.63
N PHE A 133 -7.18 -9.60 -15.80
CA PHE A 133 -6.35 -10.75 -16.17
C PHE A 133 -7.13 -12.08 -16.20
N ILE A 134 -8.43 -12.05 -15.92
CA ILE A 134 -9.33 -13.21 -16.00
C ILE A 134 -10.39 -12.96 -17.11
N THR A 135 -9.97 -12.99 -18.39
CA THR A 135 -10.62 -13.56 -19.61
C THR A 135 -10.22 -12.83 -20.91
N PRO A 136 -10.17 -13.54 -22.06
CA PRO A 136 -9.91 -12.97 -23.40
C PRO A 136 -11.01 -12.04 -23.92
#